data_AF-A0A2E8DZA6-F1
#
_entry.id   AF-A0A2E8DZA6-F1
#
_cell.length_a   1.000
_cell.length_b   1.000
_cell.length_c   1.000
_cell.angle_alpha   90.00
_cell.angle_beta   90.00
_cell.angle_gamma   90.00
#
_symmetry.space_group_name_H-M   'P 1'
#
loop_
_entity.id
_entity.type
_entity.pdbx_description
1 polymer ?
#
loop_
_entity_poly.entity_id
_entity_poly.type
_entity_poly.pdbx_seq_one_letter_code
_entity_poly.pdbx_strand_id
1 'polypeptide(L)'
;MAGKKSTQIENDYRVHRVARMLSSGVTRSELLQYAANEWGVRTRATDEYISKARKLLKQDFDIDRRQFTAEMLAQYSSLSKEARKNGQLSVVLGCINSMAKIGQVLP
;
A
#
# COMPACT_ATOMS: atom_id res chain seq x y z
N MET A 1 -31.49 21.47 -7.89
CA MET A 1 -30.54 22.35 -7.18
C MET A 1 -29.14 21.78 -7.30
N ALA A 2 -28.19 22.54 -7.86
CA ALA A 2 -26.80 22.13 -7.93
C ALA A 2 -26.16 22.30 -6.54
N GLY A 3 -25.81 21.20 -5.88
CA GLY A 3 -25.13 21.23 -4.59
C GLY A 3 -23.75 21.88 -4.70
N LYS A 4 -23.34 22.59 -3.65
CA LYS A 4 -22.02 23.23 -3.54
C LYS A 4 -20.94 22.18 -3.79
N LYS A 5 -20.03 22.43 -4.74
CA LYS A 5 -18.88 21.54 -4.99
C LYS A 5 -18.01 21.51 -3.73
N SER A 6 -17.65 20.31 -3.27
CA SER A 6 -16.68 20.14 -2.19
C SER A 6 -15.37 20.81 -2.56
N THR A 7 -14.67 21.39 -1.58
CA THR A 7 -13.33 21.93 -1.81
C THR A 7 -12.35 20.79 -2.08
N GLN A 8 -11.19 21.09 -2.68
CA GLN A 8 -10.17 20.08 -2.93
C GLN A 8 -9.73 19.39 -1.63
N ILE A 9 -9.54 20.16 -0.56
CA ILE A 9 -9.17 19.67 0.79
C ILE A 9 -10.22 18.69 1.32
N GLU A 10 -11.50 19.02 1.17
CA GLU A 10 -12.59 18.16 1.62
C GLU A 10 -12.67 16.87 0.79
N ASN A 11 -12.43 16.95 -0.52
CA ASN A 11 -12.35 15.78 -1.39
C ASN A 11 -11.24 14.83 -0.92
N ASP A 12 -10.04 15.37 -0.68
CA ASP A 12 -8.88 14.59 -0.26
C ASP A 12 -9.12 13.93 1.11
N TYR A 13 -9.70 14.67 2.06
CA TYR A 13 -10.12 14.13 3.35
C TYR A 13 -11.08 12.93 3.20
N ARG A 14 -12.10 13.05 2.37
CA ARG A 14 -13.08 11.98 2.12
C ARG A 14 -12.42 10.76 1.48
N VAL A 15 -11.53 10.97 0.51
CA VAL A 15 -10.76 9.89 -0.12
C VAL A 15 -9.88 9.16 0.90
N HIS A 16 -9.14 9.87 1.74
CA HIS A 16 -8.32 9.25 2.79
C HIS A 16 -9.16 8.50 3.82
N ARG A 17 -10.33 9.03 4.17
CA ARG A 17 -11.27 8.33 5.07
C ARG A 17 -11.77 7.02 4.46
N VAL A 18 -12.15 7.04 3.18
CA VAL A 18 -12.55 5.83 2.45
C VAL A 18 -11.39 4.83 2.32
N ALA A 19 -10.16 5.30 2.08
CA ALA A 19 -8.98 4.44 2.04
C ALA A 19 -8.77 3.69 3.37
N ARG A 20 -8.91 4.37 4.50
CA ARG A 20 -8.83 3.76 5.84
C ARG A 20 -9.91 2.71 6.09
N MET A 21 -11.13 2.96 5.62
CA MET A 21 -12.24 2.00 5.75
C MET A 21 -12.03 0.78 4.84
N LEU A 22 -11.50 1.00 3.63
CA LEU A 22 -11.13 -0.10 2.73
C LEU A 22 -10.01 -0.97 3.32
N SER A 23 -8.99 -0.37 3.95
CA SER A 23 -7.91 -1.13 4.58
C SER A 23 -8.37 -1.95 5.78
N SER A 24 -9.48 -1.56 6.44
CA SER A 24 -10.11 -2.34 7.52
C SER A 24 -11.12 -3.39 7.02
N GLY A 25 -11.27 -3.58 5.70
CA GLY A 25 -12.16 -4.59 5.13
C GLY A 25 -13.62 -4.17 4.95
N VAL A 26 -13.95 -2.87 5.04
CA VAL A 26 -15.32 -2.40 4.86
C VAL A 26 -15.78 -2.60 3.41
N THR A 27 -17.01 -3.09 3.25
CA THR A 27 -17.58 -3.41 1.94
C THR A 27 -18.06 -2.16 1.20
N ARG A 28 -18.24 -2.27 -0.13
CA ARG A 28 -18.75 -1.17 -0.95
C ARG A 28 -20.13 -0.69 -0.50
N SER A 29 -21.04 -1.61 -0.16
CA SER A 29 -22.41 -1.27 0.30
C SER A 29 -22.38 -0.42 1.57
N GLU A 30 -21.52 -0.78 2.53
CA GLU A 30 -21.35 -0.03 3.78
C GLU A 30 -20.73 1.35 3.51
N LEU A 31 -19.78 1.45 2.58
CA LEU A 31 -19.21 2.75 2.17
C LEU A 31 -20.24 3.66 1.49
N LEU A 32 -21.13 3.10 0.66
CA LEU A 32 -22.22 3.86 0.05
C LEU A 32 -23.16 4.41 1.11
N GLN A 33 -23.55 3.59 2.08
CA GLN A 33 -24.41 4.00 3.19
C GLN A 33 -23.73 5.04 4.08
N TYR A 34 -22.47 4.82 4.43
CA TYR A 34 -21.67 5.76 5.23
C TYR A 34 -21.56 7.12 4.54
N ALA A 35 -21.18 7.14 3.26
CA ALA A 35 -21.01 8.40 2.53
C ALA A 35 -22.33 9.15 2.31
N ALA A 36 -23.44 8.42 2.15
CA ALA A 36 -24.76 9.03 2.09
C ALA A 36 -25.16 9.65 3.44
N ASN A 37 -24.92 8.95 4.55
CA ASN A 37 -25.28 9.42 5.89
C ASN A 37 -24.39 10.57 6.38
N GLU A 38 -23.07 10.44 6.20
CA GLU A 38 -22.09 11.38 6.74
C GLU A 38 -21.94 12.64 5.89
N TRP A 39 -21.99 12.49 4.56
CA TRP A 39 -21.67 13.57 3.62
C TRP A 39 -22.82 13.96 2.69
N GLY A 40 -23.95 13.25 2.75
CA GLY A 40 -25.09 13.50 1.87
C GLY A 40 -24.78 13.29 0.39
N VAL A 41 -23.76 12.50 0.04
CA VAL A 41 -23.31 12.34 -1.35
C VAL A 41 -24.02 11.18 -2.05
N ARG A 42 -24.17 11.32 -3.37
CA ARG A 42 -24.75 10.28 -4.24
C ARG A 42 -23.76 9.15 -4.47
N THR A 43 -24.28 7.98 -4.81
CA THR A 43 -23.52 6.75 -5.10
C THR A 43 -22.35 6.97 -6.05
N ARG A 44 -22.56 7.72 -7.15
CA ARG A 44 -21.51 8.05 -8.12
C ARG A 44 -20.32 8.79 -7.51
N ALA A 45 -20.57 9.75 -6.61
CA ALA A 45 -19.49 10.49 -5.95
C ALA A 45 -18.72 9.58 -4.97
N THR A 46 -19.43 8.70 -4.27
CA THR A 46 -18.80 7.69 -3.41
C THR A 46 -17.94 6.71 -4.20
N ASP A 47 -18.40 6.26 -5.38
CA ASP A 47 -17.61 5.39 -6.26
C ASP A 47 -16.34 6.09 -6.76
N GLU A 48 -16.39 7.39 -7.04
CA GLU A 48 -15.21 8.19 -7.36
C GLU A 48 -14.21 8.23 -6.18
N TYR A 49 -14.71 8.39 -4.94
CA TYR A 49 -13.85 8.32 -3.75
C TYR A 49 -13.22 6.94 -3.56
N ILE A 50 -14.00 5.87 -3.75
CA ILE A 50 -13.51 4.48 -3.68
C ILE A 50 -12.42 4.24 -4.72
N SER A 51 -12.62 4.70 -5.96
CA SER A 51 -11.63 4.56 -7.03
C SER A 51 -10.32 5.26 -6.71
N LYS A 52 -10.38 6.52 -6.23
CA LYS A 52 -9.19 7.27 -5.80
C LYS A 52 -8.51 6.62 -4.59
N ALA A 53 -9.28 6.18 -3.60
CA ALA A 53 -8.78 5.51 -2.41
C ALA A 53 -8.02 4.21 -2.76
N ARG A 54 -8.54 3.41 -3.70
CA ARG A 54 -7.83 2.20 -4.19
C ARG A 54 -6.52 2.54 -4.89
N LYS A 55 -6.46 3.64 -5.64
CA LYS A 55 -5.21 4.10 -6.27
C LYS A 55 -4.19 4.53 -5.22
N LEU A 56 -4.61 5.27 -4.20
CA LEU A 56 -3.75 5.65 -3.08
C LEU A 56 -3.20 4.42 -2.36
N LEU A 57 -4.08 3.49 -1.95
CA LEU A 57 -3.65 2.25 -1.31
C LEU A 57 -2.63 1.51 -2.17
N LYS A 58 -2.88 1.37 -3.48
CA LYS A 58 -1.92 0.73 -4.39
C LYS A 58 -0.57 1.45 -4.42
N GLN A 59 -0.56 2.78 -4.47
CA GLN A 59 0.68 3.57 -4.45
C GLN A 59 1.44 3.38 -3.14
N ASP A 60 0.74 3.38 -2.01
CA ASP A 60 1.33 3.12 -0.70
C ASP A 60 1.96 1.72 -0.64
N PHE A 61 1.25 0.69 -1.16
CA PHE A 61 1.79 -0.67 -1.25
C PHE A 61 2.96 -0.81 -2.22
N ASP A 62 2.97 -0.10 -3.35
CA ASP A 62 4.09 -0.12 -4.31
C ASP A 62 5.35 0.52 -3.70
N ILE A 63 5.20 1.59 -2.91
CA ILE A 63 6.30 2.22 -2.15
C ILE A 63 6.80 1.27 -1.06
N ASP A 64 5.89 0.72 -0.26
CA ASP A 64 6.20 -0.19 0.84
C ASP A 64 6.95 -1.44 0.34
N ARG A 65 6.51 -2.03 -0.78
CA ARG A 65 7.19 -3.19 -1.38
C ARG A 65 8.63 -2.91 -1.79
N ARG A 66 8.92 -1.73 -2.34
CA ARG A 66 10.30 -1.35 -2.73
C ARG A 66 11.17 -1.11 -1.50
N GLN A 67 10.63 -0.41 -0.51
CA GLN A 67 11.33 -0.14 0.74
C GLN A 67 11.62 -1.44 1.50
N PHE A 68 10.61 -2.30 1.67
CA PHE A 68 10.74 -3.63 2.26
C PHE A 68 11.81 -4.46 1.53
N THR A 69 11.81 -4.44 0.20
CA THR A 69 12.83 -5.14 -0.59
C THR A 69 14.24 -4.61 -0.30
N ALA A 70 14.42 -3.30 -0.26
CA ALA A 70 15.71 -2.69 0.05
C ALA A 70 16.20 -3.09 1.46
N GLU A 71 15.32 -3.07 2.45
CA GLU A 71 15.62 -3.49 3.82
C GLU A 71 16.03 -4.96 3.90
N MET A 72 15.29 -5.86 3.24
CA MET A 72 15.63 -7.28 3.20
C MET A 72 16.98 -7.54 2.51
N LEU A 73 17.24 -6.89 1.37
CA LEU A 73 18.53 -6.99 0.68
C LEU A 73 19.70 -6.48 1.56
N ALA A 74 19.49 -5.39 2.30
CA ALA A 74 20.49 -4.88 3.24
C ALA A 74 20.78 -5.89 4.37
N GLN A 75 19.74 -6.51 4.93
CA GLN A 75 19.89 -7.54 5.97
C GLN A 75 20.64 -8.77 5.45
N TYR A 76 20.26 -9.31 4.30
CA TYR A 76 20.97 -10.45 3.69
C TYR A 76 22.41 -10.12 3.31
N SER A 77 22.68 -8.89 2.83
CA SER A 77 24.04 -8.44 2.55
C SER A 77 24.89 -8.42 3.82
N SER A 78 24.35 -7.90 4.93
CA SER A 78 25.02 -7.90 6.24
C SER A 78 25.33 -9.33 6.71
N LEU A 79 24.31 -10.20 6.71
CA LEU A 79 24.45 -11.60 7.11
C LEU A 79 25.46 -12.36 6.25
N SER A 80 25.45 -12.12 4.93
CA SER A 80 26.40 -12.75 4.01
C SER A 80 27.85 -12.33 4.30
N LYS A 81 28.09 -11.07 4.69
CA LYS A 81 29.44 -10.59 5.05
C LYS A 81 29.94 -11.27 6.32
N GLU A 82 29.08 -11.45 7.31
CA GLU A 82 29.42 -12.13 8.56
C GLU A 82 29.69 -13.62 8.33
N ALA A 83 28.79 -14.31 7.62
CA ALA A 83 28.98 -15.72 7.27
C ALA A 83 30.26 -15.96 6.45
N ARG A 84 30.62 -15.01 5.57
CA ARG A 84 31.86 -15.08 4.79
C ARG A 84 33.11 -14.96 5.65
N LYS A 85 33.11 -14.07 6.67
CA LYS A 85 34.21 -13.96 7.64
C LYS A 85 34.41 -15.25 8.44
N ASN A 86 33.31 -15.94 8.75
CA ASN A 86 33.31 -17.17 9.53
C ASN A 86 33.50 -18.44 8.67
N GLY A 87 33.76 -18.32 7.37
CA GLY A 87 33.97 -19.46 6.46
C GLY A 87 32.71 -20.28 6.15
N GLN A 88 31.52 -19.80 6.51
CA GLN A 88 30.25 -20.50 6.33
C GLN A 88 29.69 -20.30 4.92
N LEU A 89 30.38 -20.83 3.91
CA LEU A 89 30.08 -20.60 2.48
C LEU A 89 28.68 -21.07 2.06
N SER A 90 28.14 -22.13 2.69
CA SER A 90 26.78 -22.60 2.45
C SER A 90 25.72 -21.55 2.84
N VAL A 91 25.91 -20.87 3.97
CA VAL A 91 25.02 -19.80 4.44
C VAL A 91 25.13 -18.56 3.54
N VAL A 92 26.33 -18.24 3.07
CA VAL A 92 26.56 -17.17 2.08
C VAL A 92 25.79 -17.45 0.79
N LEU A 93 25.88 -18.67 0.26
CA LEU A 93 25.14 -19.08 -0.94
C LEU A 93 23.62 -19.00 -0.71
N GLY A 94 23.14 -19.40 0.47
CA GLY A 94 21.75 -19.24 0.89
C GLY A 94 21.28 -17.78 0.85
N CYS A 95 22.08 -16.86 1.40
CA CYS A 95 21.77 -15.43 1.36
C CYS A 95 21.72 -14.90 -0.08
N ILE A 96 22.67 -15.28 -0.92
CA ILE A 96 22.72 -14.86 -2.34
C ILE A 96 21.50 -15.38 -3.09
N ASN A 97 21.12 -16.64 -2.91
CA ASN A 97 19.92 -17.22 -3.52
C ASN A 97 18.63 -16.52 -3.05
N SER A 98 18.53 -16.18 -1.77
CA SER A 98 17.39 -15.42 -1.23
C SER A 98 17.32 -14.01 -1.82
N MET A 99 18.45 -13.31 -1.94
CA MET A 99 18.53 -12.00 -2.60
C MET A 99 18.11 -12.09 -4.07
N ALA A 100 18.55 -13.12 -4.80
CA ALA A 100 18.16 -13.33 -6.20
C ALA A 100 16.66 -13.58 -6.37
N LYS A 101 16.05 -14.37 -5.48
CA LYS A 101 14.58 -14.59 -5.47
C LYS A 101 13.82 -13.29 -5.22
N ILE A 102 14.28 -12.45 -4.29
CA ILE A 102 13.67 -11.15 -4.02
C ILE A 102 13.81 -10.23 -5.24
N GLY A 103 14.96 -10.23 -5.91
CA GLY A 103 15.20 -9.45 -7.13
C GLY A 103 14.27 -9.81 -8.30
N GLN A 104 13.87 -11.08 -8.43
CA GLN A 104 12.91 -11.52 -9.46
C GLN A 104 11.47 -11.03 -9.20
N VAL A 105 11.15 -10.69 -7.95
CA VAL A 105 9.82 -10.24 -7.54
C VAL A 105 9.68 -8.72 -7.70
N LEU A 106 10.73 -8.02 -8.13
CA LEU A 106 10.68 -6.61 -8.54
C LEU A 106 10.16 -6.52 -9.99
N PRO A 107 9.06 -5.80 -10.28
CA PRO A 107 8.68 -5.46 -11.66
C PRO A 107 9.58 -4.38 -12.27
#